data_AF-A0A6L3IKS3-F1
#
_entry.id   AF-A0A6L3IKS3-F1
#
_cell.length_a   1.000
_cell.length_b   1.000
_cell.length_c   1.000
_cell.angle_alpha   90.00
_cell.angle_beta   90.00
_cell.angle_gamma   90.00
#
_symmetry.space_group_name_H-M   'P 1'
#
loop_
_entity.id
_entity.type
_entity.pdbx_description
1 polymer ?
#
loop_
_entity_poly.entity_id
_entity_poly.type
_entity_poly.pdbx_seq_one_letter_code
_entity_poly.pdbx_strand_id
1 'polypeptide(L)'
;QTCIVTILHFIPSGLKLRGHLGSELQRKAAAILSIEKDTDPSVSVVKALKVRDGSPLDVPIMQFAWDKDVRMHVYLGEKPKEEKEKRKEDELVAVARDIFGRQDFITYVDLAEQIQAILDVKERTAKSYIKFMREKEIILKDPSNQSYYIIGNLKQASL
;
A
#
# COMPACT_ATOMS: atom_id res chain seq x y z
N GLN A 1 26.88 6.46 9.52
CA GLN A 1 25.48 5.98 9.58
C GLN A 1 25.53 4.46 9.56
N THR A 2 24.67 3.79 10.34
CA THR A 2 24.60 2.32 10.40
C THR A 2 23.20 1.89 9.99
N CYS A 3 23.09 0.94 9.05
CA CYS A 3 21.80 0.36 8.67
C CYS A 3 21.50 -0.84 9.57
N ILE A 4 20.27 -0.90 10.09
CA ILE A 4 19.78 -2.00 10.93
C ILE A 4 18.67 -2.69 10.16
N VAL A 5 18.84 -3.99 9.93
CA VAL A 5 17.83 -4.85 9.30
C VAL A 5 17.31 -5.82 10.35
N THR A 6 16.00 -5.96 10.43
CA THR A 6 15.34 -6.89 11.36
C THR A 6 14.38 -7.76 10.58
N ILE A 7 14.39 -9.06 10.87
CA ILE A 7 13.53 -10.05 10.22
C ILE A 7 12.43 -10.42 11.21
N LEU A 8 11.18 -10.30 10.77
CA LEU A 8 9.99 -10.68 11.54
C LEU A 8 9.16 -11.65 10.70
N HIS A 9 8.56 -12.62 11.37
CA HIS A 9 7.61 -13.55 10.76
C HIS A 9 6.17 -13.10 11.06
N PHE A 10 5.28 -13.23 10.09
CA PHE A 10 3.84 -13.05 10.30
C PHE A 10 3.26 -14.16 11.18
N ILE A 11 2.19 -13.85 11.92
CA ILE A 11 1.44 -14.85 12.67
C ILE A 11 0.63 -15.69 11.65
N PRO A 12 0.47 -17.02 11.84
CA PRO A 12 -0.26 -17.86 10.89
C PRO A 12 -1.69 -17.43 10.56
N SER A 13 -2.33 -16.58 11.39
CA SER A 13 -3.71 -16.11 11.23
C SER A 13 -3.87 -14.66 10.77
N GLY A 14 -2.81 -13.97 10.34
CA GLY A 14 -2.96 -12.65 9.68
C GLY A 14 -1.71 -11.76 9.61
N LEU A 15 -1.89 -10.60 8.98
CA LEU A 15 -0.89 -9.54 8.73
C LEU A 15 -0.32 -8.85 10.00
N LYS A 16 -0.66 -9.31 11.21
CA LYS A 16 -0.18 -8.72 12.46
C LYS A 16 1.20 -9.27 12.82
N LEU A 17 2.14 -8.38 13.11
CA LEU A 17 3.46 -8.74 13.64
C LEU A 17 3.31 -9.19 15.11
N ARG A 18 3.94 -10.31 15.47
CA ARG A 18 3.78 -10.93 16.80
C ARG A 18 4.41 -10.08 17.91
N GLY A 19 3.60 -9.68 18.89
CA GLY A 19 4.05 -9.11 20.18
C GLY A 19 4.46 -7.64 20.14
N HIS A 20 4.81 -7.10 21.32
CA HIS A 20 5.17 -5.69 21.52
C HIS A 20 6.32 -5.22 20.61
N LEU A 21 7.30 -6.10 20.36
CA LEU A 21 8.44 -5.80 19.48
C LEU A 21 7.99 -5.56 18.04
N GLY A 22 7.05 -6.35 17.53
CA GLY A 22 6.52 -6.19 16.18
C GLY A 22 5.84 -4.84 15.98
N SER A 23 5.00 -4.43 16.95
CA SER A 23 4.34 -3.12 16.92
C SER A 23 5.34 -1.95 17.03
N GLU A 24 6.32 -2.05 17.91
CA GLU A 24 7.35 -1.01 18.06
C GLU A 24 8.21 -0.87 16.81
N LEU A 25 8.63 -1.99 16.20
CA LEU A 25 9.37 -1.98 14.95
C LEU A 25 8.54 -1.40 13.80
N GLN A 26 7.26 -1.73 13.70
CA GLN A 26 6.39 -1.16 12.66
C GLN A 26 6.31 0.37 12.73
N ARG A 27 6.19 0.93 13.94
CA ARG A 27 6.17 2.39 14.16
C ARG A 27 7.53 3.02 13.83
N LYS A 28 8.62 2.43 14.32
CA LYS A 28 9.97 3.01 14.28
C LYS A 28 10.76 2.69 13.01
N ALA A 29 10.33 1.74 12.20
CA ALA A 29 11.00 1.41 10.95
C ALA A 29 10.99 2.59 9.96
N ALA A 30 12.09 2.73 9.22
CA ALA A 30 12.18 3.64 8.09
C ALA A 30 11.45 3.05 6.86
N ALA A 31 11.54 1.74 6.68
CA ALA A 31 10.82 0.99 5.67
C ALA A 31 10.42 -0.40 6.19
N ILE A 32 9.33 -0.94 5.66
CA ILE A 32 8.90 -2.32 5.91
C ILE A 32 8.74 -2.98 4.55
N LEU A 33 9.41 -4.11 4.38
CA LEU A 33 9.30 -4.96 3.20
C LEU A 33 8.56 -6.23 3.59
N SER A 34 7.65 -6.68 2.73
CA SER A 34 7.05 -8.00 2.80
C SER A 34 7.70 -8.90 1.77
N ILE A 35 7.98 -10.13 2.17
CA ILE A 35 8.40 -11.20 1.27
C ILE A 35 7.28 -12.22 1.25
N GLU A 36 6.69 -12.42 0.08
CA GLU A 36 5.54 -13.30 -0.12
C GLU A 36 5.79 -14.24 -1.29
N LYS A 37 5.05 -15.35 -1.35
CA LYS A 37 5.04 -16.19 -2.54
C LYS A 37 4.21 -15.51 -3.62
N ASP A 38 4.68 -15.59 -4.85
CA ASP A 38 3.90 -15.18 -6.01
C ASP A 38 2.81 -16.22 -6.32
N THR A 39 2.01 -15.93 -7.34
CA THR A 39 1.14 -16.91 -8.04
C THR A 39 1.90 -18.17 -8.44
N ASP A 40 3.16 -18.04 -8.89
CA ASP A 40 4.12 -19.14 -8.96
C ASP A 40 4.80 -19.34 -7.59
N PRO A 41 4.59 -20.46 -6.90
CA PRO A 41 5.19 -20.72 -5.59
C PRO A 41 6.73 -20.83 -5.60
N SER A 42 7.34 -21.03 -6.77
CA SER A 42 8.80 -21.03 -6.92
C SER A 42 9.40 -19.62 -6.86
N VAL A 43 8.57 -18.60 -7.10
CA VAL A 43 8.95 -17.19 -7.07
C VAL A 43 8.52 -16.56 -5.74
N SER A 44 9.41 -15.75 -5.19
CA SER A 44 9.15 -14.88 -4.05
C SER A 44 9.11 -13.43 -4.53
N VAL A 45 8.05 -12.70 -4.15
CA VAL A 45 7.90 -11.27 -4.42
C VAL A 45 8.29 -10.46 -3.19
N VAL A 46 9.03 -9.38 -3.40
CA VAL A 46 9.39 -8.41 -2.37
C VAL A 46 8.65 -7.11 -2.66
N LYS A 47 7.80 -6.69 -1.73
CA LYS A 47 6.99 -5.46 -1.84
C LYS A 47 7.19 -4.55 -0.64
N ALA A 48 7.18 -3.24 -0.86
CA ALA A 48 7.13 -2.29 0.25
C ALA A 48 5.72 -2.22 0.85
N LEU A 49 5.66 -2.28 2.18
CA LEU A 49 4.46 -2.03 2.98
C LEU A 49 4.48 -0.64 3.61
N LYS A 50 5.66 -0.13 3.94
CA LYS A 50 5.87 1.21 4.52
C LYS A 50 7.15 1.82 3.97
N VAL A 51 7.10 3.12 3.69
CA VAL A 51 8.26 3.96 3.36
C VAL A 51 8.05 5.31 4.02
N ARG A 52 8.83 5.62 5.07
CA ARG A 52 8.64 6.83 5.88
C ARG A 52 8.71 8.12 5.06
N ASP A 53 9.65 8.17 4.12
CA ASP A 53 9.94 9.35 3.30
C ASP A 53 9.48 9.17 1.85
N GLY A 54 8.35 8.48 1.65
CA GLY A 54 7.83 8.22 0.30
C GLY A 54 6.49 7.52 0.28
N SER A 55 6.19 6.90 -0.86
CA SER A 55 5.05 6.03 -1.06
C SER A 55 5.52 4.58 -1.14
N PRO A 56 4.95 3.65 -0.35
CA PRO A 56 5.22 2.23 -0.55
C PRO A 56 4.68 1.69 -1.89
N LEU A 57 3.69 2.37 -2.49
CA LEU A 57 3.09 1.98 -3.78
C LEU A 57 3.92 2.45 -4.97
N ASP A 58 4.83 3.40 -4.78
CA ASP A 58 5.76 3.85 -5.83
C ASP A 58 7.03 2.98 -5.88
N VAL A 59 7.25 2.07 -4.93
CA VAL A 59 8.35 1.09 -4.96
C VAL A 59 8.00 -0.07 -5.90
N PRO A 60 8.92 -0.50 -6.79
CA PRO A 60 8.68 -1.65 -7.65
C PRO A 60 8.50 -2.94 -6.83
N ILE A 61 7.73 -3.88 -7.38
CA ILE A 61 7.61 -5.22 -6.81
C ILE A 61 8.71 -6.07 -7.44
N MET A 62 9.69 -6.46 -6.65
CA MET A 62 10.86 -7.22 -7.12
C MET A 62 10.58 -8.72 -7.02
N GLN A 63 11.09 -9.50 -7.98
CA GLN A 63 10.92 -10.95 -8.04
C GLN A 63 12.24 -11.66 -7.81
N PHE A 64 12.20 -12.74 -7.03
CA PHE A 64 13.36 -13.58 -6.74
C PHE A 64 12.99 -15.06 -6.77
N ALA A 65 13.90 -15.92 -7.24
CA ALA A 65 13.73 -17.38 -7.17
C ALA A 65 15.01 -18.07 -6.72
N TRP A 66 14.88 -19.25 -6.14
CA TRP A 66 16.02 -20.07 -5.75
C TRP A 66 16.71 -20.67 -6.97
N ASP A 67 17.98 -20.34 -7.16
CA ASP A 67 18.83 -20.96 -8.16
C ASP A 67 19.68 -22.05 -7.50
N LYS A 68 19.60 -23.27 -8.03
CA LYS A 68 20.29 -24.44 -7.46
C LYS A 68 21.78 -24.45 -7.77
N ASP A 69 22.19 -23.87 -8.89
CA ASP A 69 23.57 -23.90 -9.37
C ASP A 69 24.41 -22.92 -8.54
N VAL A 70 23.89 -21.72 -8.29
CA VAL A 70 24.54 -20.73 -7.42
C VAL A 70 24.13 -20.81 -5.95
N ARG A 71 23.18 -21.70 -5.61
CA ARG A 71 22.70 -21.99 -4.23
C ARG A 71 22.22 -20.75 -3.47
N MET A 72 21.52 -19.86 -4.15
CA MET A 72 20.95 -18.65 -3.53
C MET A 72 19.73 -18.13 -4.29
N HIS A 73 19.02 -17.17 -3.69
CA HIS A 73 17.95 -16.46 -4.41
C HIS A 73 18.57 -15.48 -5.41
N VAL A 74 18.14 -15.56 -6.67
CA VAL A 74 18.55 -14.66 -7.75
C VAL A 74 17.41 -13.72 -8.13
N TYR A 75 17.75 -12.51 -8.55
CA TYR A 75 16.80 -11.51 -9.00
C TYR A 75 16.26 -11.84 -10.39
N LEU A 76 14.94 -11.82 -10.55
CA LEU A 76 14.23 -12.14 -11.80
C LEU A 76 13.67 -10.90 -12.52
N GLY A 77 13.88 -9.70 -11.97
CA GLY A 77 13.29 -8.47 -12.49
C GLY A 77 12.14 -7.93 -11.64
N GLU A 78 11.49 -6.88 -12.13
CA GLU A 78 10.34 -6.24 -11.50
C GLU A 78 9.04 -6.77 -12.11
N LYS A 79 7.95 -6.75 -11.35
CA LYS A 79 6.62 -6.95 -11.93
C LYS A 79 6.29 -5.83 -12.93
N PRO A 80 5.44 -6.11 -13.94
CA PRO A 80 5.00 -5.10 -14.92
C PRO A 80 4.40 -3.86 -14.25
N LYS A 81 4.49 -2.72 -14.94
CA LYS A 81 3.97 -1.45 -14.43
C LYS A 81 2.45 -1.50 -14.23
N GLU A 82 1.76 -2.25 -15.08
CA GLU A 82 0.31 -2.45 -15.05
C GLU A 82 -0.13 -3.14 -13.75
N GLU A 83 0.60 -4.17 -13.30
CA GLU A 83 0.32 -4.83 -12.02
C GLU A 83 0.56 -3.89 -10.83
N LYS A 84 1.61 -3.06 -10.91
CA LYS A 84 1.90 -2.06 -9.88
C LYS A 84 0.81 -0.99 -9.81
N GLU A 85 0.37 -0.45 -10.95
CA GLU A 85 -0.72 0.52 -11.00
C GLU A 85 -2.02 -0.09 -10.52
N LYS A 86 -2.33 -1.33 -10.92
CA LYS A 86 -3.50 -2.07 -10.43
C LYS A 86 -3.47 -2.22 -8.90
N ARG A 87 -2.34 -2.64 -8.33
CA ARG A 87 -2.17 -2.70 -6.86
C ARG A 87 -2.41 -1.34 -6.21
N LYS A 88 -1.88 -0.26 -6.79
CA LYS A 88 -2.07 1.10 -6.27
C LYS A 88 -3.55 1.51 -6.30
N GLU A 89 -4.25 1.15 -7.37
CA GLU A 89 -5.68 1.35 -7.52
C GLU A 89 -6.48 0.56 -6.47
N ASP A 90 -6.24 -0.76 -6.36
CA ASP A 90 -6.92 -1.66 -5.43
C ASP A 90 -6.77 -1.21 -3.96
N GLU A 91 -5.56 -0.83 -3.55
CA GLU A 91 -5.28 -0.32 -2.20
C GLU A 91 -6.03 0.99 -1.93
N LEU A 92 -6.04 1.92 -2.89
CA LEU A 92 -6.74 3.20 -2.72
C LEU A 92 -8.27 3.05 -2.78
N VAL A 93 -8.79 2.06 -3.52
CA VAL A 93 -10.20 1.66 -3.47
C VAL A 93 -10.55 1.12 -2.08
N ALA A 94 -9.71 0.26 -1.50
CA ALA A 94 -9.92 -0.25 -0.15
C ALA A 94 -9.94 0.87 0.89
N VAL A 95 -9.00 1.83 0.79
CA VAL A 95 -8.99 3.02 1.66
C VAL A 95 -10.25 3.88 1.47
N ALA A 96 -10.67 4.13 0.23
CA ALA A 96 -11.90 4.88 -0.03
C ALA A 96 -13.11 4.19 0.60
N ARG A 97 -13.25 2.87 0.43
CA ARG A 97 -14.34 2.09 1.03
C ARG A 97 -14.33 2.16 2.55
N ASP A 98 -13.15 2.13 3.17
CA ASP A 98 -13.01 2.24 4.62
C ASP A 98 -13.42 3.63 5.15
N ILE A 99 -13.02 4.70 4.47
CA ILE A 99 -13.36 6.08 4.83
C ILE A 99 -14.86 6.34 4.63
N PHE A 100 -15.35 6.11 3.41
CA PHE A 100 -16.74 6.42 3.05
C PHE A 100 -17.75 5.40 3.60
N GLY A 101 -17.30 4.25 4.11
CA GLY A 101 -18.13 3.34 4.90
C GLY A 101 -18.54 3.93 6.26
N ARG A 102 -17.89 5.01 6.70
CA ARG A 102 -18.17 5.71 7.98
C ARG A 102 -18.84 7.07 7.80
N GLN A 103 -18.81 7.64 6.60
CA GLN A 103 -19.33 8.98 6.29
C GLN A 103 -19.61 9.13 4.80
N ASP A 104 -20.66 9.87 4.43
CA ASP A 104 -21.07 9.99 3.02
C ASP A 104 -20.21 10.99 2.22
N PHE A 105 -19.64 11.98 2.91
CA PHE A 105 -18.83 13.04 2.30
C PHE A 105 -17.65 13.43 3.20
N ILE A 106 -16.60 14.00 2.63
CA ILE A 106 -15.37 14.38 3.35
C ILE A 106 -14.70 15.62 2.74
N THR A 107 -14.12 16.50 3.55
CA THR A 107 -13.34 17.63 3.02
C THR A 107 -12.00 17.15 2.44
N TYR A 108 -11.33 17.99 1.65
CA TYR A 108 -9.98 17.68 1.17
C TYR A 108 -8.97 17.50 2.32
N VAL A 109 -9.08 18.33 3.36
CA VAL A 109 -8.15 18.33 4.50
C VAL A 109 -8.33 17.04 5.30
N ASP A 110 -9.56 16.73 5.68
CA ASP A 110 -9.87 15.51 6.44
C ASP A 110 -9.51 14.25 5.64
N LEU A 111 -9.76 14.24 4.33
CA LEU A 111 -9.39 13.11 3.46
C LEU A 111 -7.87 12.90 3.43
N ALA A 112 -7.09 13.99 3.33
CA ALA A 112 -5.63 13.90 3.37
C ALA A 112 -5.15 13.39 4.73
N GLU A 113 -5.75 13.84 5.84
CA GLU A 113 -5.42 13.36 7.19
C GLU A 113 -5.74 11.87 7.39
N GLN A 114 -6.92 11.42 6.95
CA GLN A 114 -7.30 10.01 7.06
C GLN A 114 -6.40 9.11 6.19
N ILE A 115 -6.07 9.53 4.97
CA ILE A 115 -5.12 8.78 4.11
C ILE A 115 -3.73 8.71 4.75
N GLN A 116 -3.24 9.80 5.33
CA GLN A 116 -1.96 9.80 6.06
C GLN A 116 -1.97 8.80 7.20
N ALA A 117 -3.06 8.76 7.99
CA ALA A 117 -3.18 7.86 9.12
C ALA A 117 -3.29 6.38 8.71
N ILE A 118 -4.10 6.07 7.70
CA ILE A 118 -4.35 4.69 7.25
C ILE A 118 -3.12 4.09 6.56
N LEU A 119 -2.48 4.86 5.67
CA LEU A 119 -1.34 4.37 4.88
C LEU A 119 0.02 4.71 5.49
N ASP A 120 0.06 5.43 6.61
CA ASP A 120 1.29 5.87 7.29
C ASP A 120 2.25 6.60 6.34
N VAL A 121 1.70 7.58 5.60
CA VAL A 121 2.43 8.40 4.62
C VAL A 121 2.40 9.87 5.01
N LYS A 122 3.30 10.67 4.43
CA LYS A 122 3.30 12.13 4.62
C LYS A 122 2.21 12.81 3.80
N GLU A 123 1.84 14.02 4.21
CA GLU A 123 0.83 14.86 3.56
C GLU A 123 1.02 14.97 2.05
N ARG A 124 2.25 15.22 1.57
CA ARG A 124 2.56 15.30 0.13
C ARG A 124 2.12 14.03 -0.62
N THR A 125 2.38 12.86 -0.06
CA THR A 125 2.01 11.58 -0.65
C THR A 125 0.50 11.39 -0.63
N ALA A 126 -0.16 11.72 0.49
CA ALA A 126 -1.61 11.66 0.60
C ALA A 126 -2.30 12.56 -0.45
N LYS A 127 -1.81 13.78 -0.67
CA LYS A 127 -2.33 14.67 -1.72
C LYS A 127 -2.17 14.09 -3.13
N SER A 128 -1.04 13.42 -3.39
CA SER A 128 -0.80 12.70 -4.65
C SER A 128 -1.78 11.53 -4.83
N TYR A 129 -2.08 10.79 -3.76
CA TYR A 129 -3.10 9.74 -3.80
C TYR A 129 -4.49 10.29 -4.05
N ILE A 130 -4.90 11.39 -3.41
CA ILE A 130 -6.19 12.03 -3.69
C ILE A 130 -6.28 12.41 -5.17
N LYS A 131 -5.21 12.97 -5.75
CA LYS A 131 -5.15 13.27 -7.19
C LYS A 131 -5.38 12.01 -8.03
N PHE A 132 -4.66 10.93 -7.75
CA PHE A 132 -4.82 9.66 -8.45
C PHE A 132 -6.24 9.09 -8.29
N MET A 133 -6.81 9.12 -7.08
CA MET A 133 -8.16 8.64 -6.81
C MET A 133 -9.21 9.42 -7.60
N ARG A 134 -9.01 10.72 -7.82
CA ARG A 134 -9.89 11.53 -8.69
C ARG A 134 -9.72 11.17 -10.17
N GLU A 135 -8.49 10.99 -10.63
CA GLU A 135 -8.20 10.62 -12.03
C GLU A 135 -8.77 9.25 -12.39
N LYS A 136 -8.82 8.34 -11.41
CA LYS A 136 -9.40 7.00 -11.53
C LYS A 136 -10.89 6.94 -11.14
N GLU A 137 -11.51 8.07 -10.86
CA GLU A 137 -12.92 8.17 -10.45
C GLU A 137 -13.29 7.31 -9.22
N ILE A 138 -12.29 6.95 -8.38
CA ILE A 138 -12.50 6.29 -7.09
C ILE A 138 -13.26 7.23 -6.15
N ILE A 139 -12.97 8.54 -6.25
CA ILE A 139 -13.68 9.61 -5.54
C ILE A 139 -14.04 10.72 -6.52
N LEU A 140 -15.15 11.41 -6.23
CA LEU A 140 -15.67 12.49 -7.06
C LEU A 140 -15.89 13.74 -6.20
N LYS A 141 -15.92 14.91 -6.85
CA LYS A 141 -16.39 16.14 -6.21
C LYS A 141 -17.90 16.07 -6.06
N ASP A 142 -18.40 16.45 -4.89
CA ASP A 142 -19.84 16.54 -4.67
C ASP A 142 -20.45 17.62 -5.59
N PRO A 143 -21.42 17.27 -6.46
CA PRO A 143 -22.10 18.23 -7.33
C PRO A 143 -22.84 19.34 -6.56
N SER A 144 -23.33 19.03 -5.36
CA SER A 144 -24.05 19.98 -4.50
C SER A 144 -23.10 20.87 -3.69
N ASN A 145 -21.86 20.42 -3.45
CA ASN A 145 -20.85 21.22 -2.76
C ASN A 145 -19.43 20.84 -3.16
N GLN A 146 -18.82 21.64 -4.04
CA GLN A 146 -17.47 21.40 -4.54
C GLN A 146 -16.37 21.41 -3.45
N SER A 147 -16.66 21.79 -2.21
CA SER A 147 -15.72 21.69 -1.08
C SER A 147 -15.55 20.24 -0.60
N TYR A 148 -16.54 19.38 -0.84
CA TYR A 148 -16.55 17.98 -0.40
C TYR A 148 -16.20 17.00 -1.53
N TYR A 149 -15.73 15.83 -1.11
CA TYR A 149 -15.60 14.63 -1.92
C TYR A 149 -16.61 13.59 -1.47
N ILE A 150 -17.08 12.82 -2.44
CA ILE A 150 -17.94 11.65 -2.26
C ILE A 150 -17.26 10.43 -2.91
N ILE A 151 -17.68 9.24 -2.52
CA ILE A 151 -17.24 8.00 -3.17
C ILE A 151 -17.71 7.98 -4.62
N GLY A 152 -16.84 7.54 -5.53
CA GLY A 152 -17.22 7.27 -6.91
C GLY A 152 -18.12 6.04 -7.01
N ASN A 153 -18.75 5.83 -8.16
CA ASN A 153 -19.55 4.63 -8.39
C ASN A 153 -18.62 3.40 -8.50
N LEU A 154 -18.26 2.80 -7.36
CA LEU A 154 -17.45 1.57 -7.30
C LEU A 154 -18.21 0.30 -7.74
N LYS A 155 -19.27 0.43 -8.56
CA LYS A 155 -20.19 -0.65 -8.98
C LYS A 155 -19.55 -1.73 -9.86
N GLN A 156 -18.23 -1.79 -10.00
CA GLN A 156 -17.55 -2.85 -10.77
C GLN A 156 -16.39 -3.55 -10.04
N ALA A 157 -16.04 -3.16 -8.82
CA ALA A 157 -14.89 -3.74 -8.11
C ALA A 157 -15.29 -4.75 -7.01
N SER A 158 -16.33 -5.55 -7.26
CA SER A 158 -16.74 -6.65 -6.39
C SER A 158 -17.15 -7.85 -7.24
N LEU A 159 -16.15 -8.63 -7.66
CA LEU A 159 -16.10 -10.10 -7.69
C LEU A 159 -14.64 -10.53 -7.88
#